data_AF-A0A8J7CE65-F1
#
_entry.id   AF-A0A8J7CE65-F1
#
_cell.length_a   1.000
_cell.length_b   1.000
_cell.length_c   1.000
_cell.angle_alpha   90.00
_cell.angle_beta   90.00
_cell.angle_gamma   90.00
#
_symmetry.space_group_name_H-M   'P 1'
#
loop_
_entity.id
_entity.type
_entity.pdbx_description
1 polymer ?
#
loop_
_entity_poly.entity_id
_entity_poly.type
_entity_poly.pdbx_seq_one_letter_code
_entity_poly.pdbx_strand_id
1 'polypeptide(L)'
;MRYAVMGAKGKQRSIFLLFFAVLFLLLILVVPERIVADGGRSNEVLVAQNCGNGDTSVARSPTDIPYVISPRNTLLLSNQPKLRWNSLLDAKSYTVSLVKGDKTVWETTVGKNEVVYPGKPVLEAGVEYLLSVKADSGKSSAEVQESARGFRLLPTSVAQVVKVAIAQLNSQQIPQKVRGLASAYIYSGADLKSEAIETLEAMVAGGVKDVSVHHQLGNLYWLTGVSLLSEINYKEAVKLAKSSQDLPELAEISSALGRLYVAIGEKGEAVKWFSQARDVYKALGNTLRVRELNGQVDLMKRSLI
;
A
#
# COMPACT_ATOMS: atom_id res chain seq x y z
N MET A 1 -39.89 -7.45 42.88
CA MET A 1 -38.94 -6.37 42.57
C MET A 1 -38.01 -6.84 41.47
N ARG A 2 -38.07 -6.22 40.29
CA ARG A 2 -37.14 -6.44 39.16
C ARG A 2 -36.14 -5.31 39.17
N TYR A 3 -34.84 -5.60 39.02
CA TYR A 3 -33.90 -4.66 38.40
C TYR A 3 -32.94 -5.42 37.48
N ALA A 4 -32.94 -4.98 36.24
CA ALA A 4 -32.05 -5.39 35.17
C ALA A 4 -30.69 -4.69 35.32
N VAL A 5 -29.62 -5.35 34.90
CA VAL A 5 -28.36 -4.69 34.56
C VAL A 5 -28.02 -5.01 33.12
N MET A 6 -28.06 -3.98 32.28
CA MET A 6 -27.61 -3.97 30.90
C MET A 6 -26.62 -2.81 30.76
N GLY A 7 -25.51 -3.02 30.04
CA GLY A 7 -24.91 -1.93 29.27
C GLY A 7 -23.40 -1.72 29.38
N ALA A 8 -22.81 -1.54 28.18
CA ALA A 8 -21.62 -0.75 27.88
C ALA A 8 -20.24 -1.46 27.78
N LYS A 9 -20.11 -2.41 26.84
CA LYS A 9 -18.84 -2.66 26.13
C LYS A 9 -18.96 -2.21 24.68
N GLY A 10 -18.59 -0.96 24.39
CA GLY A 10 -18.66 -0.45 23.01
C GLY A 10 -18.04 0.92 22.73
N LYS A 11 -17.57 1.66 23.75
CA LYS A 11 -17.18 3.07 23.57
C LYS A 11 -15.67 3.34 23.56
N GLN A 12 -14.82 2.37 23.91
CA GLN A 12 -13.38 2.62 24.06
C GLN A 12 -12.54 2.50 22.77
N ARG A 13 -13.01 1.79 21.73
CA ARG A 13 -12.23 1.66 20.47
C ARG A 13 -12.35 2.85 19.51
N SER A 14 -13.43 3.62 19.61
CA SER A 14 -13.65 4.76 18.69
C SER A 14 -12.92 6.05 19.12
N ILE A 15 -12.51 6.16 20.38
CA ILE A 15 -11.87 7.37 20.92
C ILE A 15 -10.38 7.45 20.54
N PHE A 16 -9.73 6.30 20.32
CA PHE A 16 -8.30 6.25 19.98
C PHE A 16 -7.99 6.70 18.54
N LEU A 17 -8.92 6.52 17.59
CA LEU A 17 -8.77 7.00 16.20
C LEU A 17 -9.02 8.51 16.04
N LEU A 18 -9.87 9.10 16.89
CA LEU A 18 -10.12 10.55 16.88
C LEU A 18 -8.96 11.34 17.49
N PHE A 19 -8.21 10.76 18.43
CA PHE A 19 -7.08 11.45 19.07
C PHE A 19 -5.88 11.67 18.14
N PHE A 20 -5.59 10.74 17.22
CA PHE A 20 -4.48 10.89 16.27
C PHE A 20 -4.77 11.91 15.15
N ALA A 21 -6.02 12.01 14.70
CA ALA A 21 -6.43 13.00 13.70
C ALA A 21 -6.44 14.43 14.26
N VAL A 22 -6.79 14.61 15.54
CA VAL A 22 -6.81 15.93 16.20
C VAL A 22 -5.39 16.39 16.58
N LEU A 23 -4.49 15.48 16.94
CA LEU A 23 -3.09 15.83 17.26
C LEU A 23 -2.31 16.29 16.01
N PHE A 24 -2.66 15.79 14.82
CA PHE A 24 -2.05 16.22 13.55
C PHE A 24 -2.54 17.61 13.10
N LEU A 25 -3.76 18.01 13.48
CA LEU A 25 -4.30 19.34 13.17
C LEU A 25 -3.70 20.44 14.07
N LEU A 26 -3.30 20.09 15.30
CA LEU A 26 -2.72 21.03 16.27
C LEU A 26 -1.23 21.33 16.04
N LEU A 27 -0.49 20.43 15.38
CA LEU A 27 0.94 20.65 15.08
C LEU A 27 1.20 21.59 13.89
N ILE A 28 0.17 21.92 13.09
CA ILE A 28 0.30 22.81 11.92
C ILE A 28 0.04 24.29 12.28
N LEU A 29 -0.46 24.59 13.50
CA LEU A 29 -0.86 25.95 13.88
C LEU A 29 0.05 26.66 14.91
N VAL A 30 1.13 26.03 15.38
CA VAL A 30 2.07 26.68 16.32
C VAL A 30 3.52 26.30 16.01
N VAL A 31 4.10 26.89 14.97
CA VAL A 31 5.56 27.01 14.87
C VAL A 31 5.90 28.48 14.64
N PRO A 32 6.31 29.24 15.68
CA PRO A 32 6.97 30.50 15.43
C PRO A 32 8.38 30.23 14.90
N GLU A 33 8.75 30.91 13.82
CA GLU A 33 10.10 30.95 13.26
C GLU A 33 11.14 31.26 14.34
N ARG A 34 11.93 30.28 14.77
CA ARG A 34 13.32 30.44 15.24
C ARG A 34 14.10 29.15 15.01
N ILE A 35 14.84 29.10 13.90
CA ILE A 35 15.94 28.14 13.75
C ILE A 35 17.13 28.72 14.52
N VAL A 36 17.39 28.17 15.70
CA VAL A 36 18.72 28.23 16.33
C VAL A 36 19.25 26.81 16.33
N ALA A 37 20.44 26.65 15.77
CA ALA A 37 21.18 25.40 15.73
C ALA A 37 21.56 24.98 17.17
N ASP A 38 21.20 23.76 17.54
CA ASP A 38 21.92 23.02 18.57
C ASP A 38 21.92 21.53 18.22
N GLY A 39 23.09 20.93 18.43
CA GLY A 39 23.45 19.62 17.94
C GLY A 39 22.92 18.47 18.80
N GLY A 40 22.93 17.28 18.20
CA GLY A 40 23.11 16.04 18.94
C GLY A 40 21.93 15.56 19.77
N ARG A 41 20.90 15.05 19.10
CA ARG A 41 20.29 13.76 19.48
C ARG A 41 19.41 13.26 18.33
N SER A 42 19.85 12.15 17.76
CA SER A 42 19.09 11.36 16.80
C SER A 42 17.69 11.09 17.34
N ASN A 43 16.68 11.70 16.72
CA ASN A 43 15.29 11.31 16.88
C ASN A 43 15.17 9.86 16.40
N GLU A 44 15.22 8.92 17.33
CA GLU A 44 14.69 7.57 17.14
C GLU A 44 13.20 7.73 16.86
N VAL A 45 12.87 7.83 15.57
CA VAL A 45 11.51 7.62 15.10
C VAL A 45 11.15 6.21 15.55
N LEU A 46 10.10 6.11 16.36
CA LEU A 46 9.45 4.86 16.77
C LEU A 46 8.94 4.14 15.51
N VAL A 47 9.84 3.46 14.81
CA VAL A 47 9.52 2.41 13.86
C VAL A 47 9.12 1.22 14.74
N ALA A 48 7.86 1.25 15.20
CA ALA A 48 7.23 0.07 15.74
C ALA A 48 7.29 -1.00 14.64
N GLN A 49 8.20 -1.94 14.85
CA GLN A 49 8.40 -3.13 14.06
C GLN A 49 7.07 -3.88 13.98
N ASN A 50 6.38 -3.73 12.85
CA ASN A 50 5.53 -4.81 12.36
C ASN A 50 6.46 -5.89 11.79
N CYS A 51 7.13 -6.60 12.68
CA CYS A 51 7.52 -7.99 12.44
C CYS A 51 6.25 -8.84 12.51
N GLY A 52 5.31 -8.58 11.59
CA GLY A 52 4.27 -9.53 11.27
C GLY A 52 4.91 -10.61 10.42
N ASN A 53 4.81 -11.87 10.84
CA ASN A 53 4.99 -13.00 9.95
C ASN A 53 4.24 -12.67 8.65
N GLY A 54 4.98 -12.58 7.55
CA GLY A 54 4.42 -12.24 6.25
C GLY A 54 3.24 -13.15 6.00
N ASP A 55 2.10 -12.56 5.70
CA ASP A 55 0.95 -13.27 5.17
C ASP A 55 1.46 -14.15 4.03
N THR A 56 1.51 -15.46 4.24
CA THR A 56 2.06 -16.45 3.30
C THR A 56 1.18 -16.60 2.06
N SER A 57 0.17 -15.74 1.91
CA SER A 57 -0.78 -15.68 0.80
C SER A 57 -0.32 -14.80 -0.38
N VAL A 58 0.90 -14.24 -0.37
CA VAL A 58 1.34 -13.38 -1.48
C VAL A 58 2.03 -14.22 -2.55
N ALA A 59 1.25 -14.70 -3.51
CA ALA A 59 1.76 -15.34 -4.72
C ALA A 59 2.38 -14.32 -5.69
N ARG A 60 3.21 -14.82 -6.61
CA ARG A 60 3.68 -14.04 -7.76
C ARG A 60 2.46 -13.63 -8.59
N SER A 61 2.38 -12.36 -8.98
CA SER A 61 1.26 -11.90 -9.82
C SER A 61 1.30 -12.67 -11.14
N PRO A 62 0.20 -13.29 -11.57
CA PRO A 62 0.17 -14.08 -12.79
C PRO A 62 0.32 -13.16 -14.01
N THR A 63 0.87 -13.68 -15.10
CA THR A 63 1.08 -12.91 -16.34
C THR A 63 0.12 -13.30 -17.46
N ASP A 64 -0.57 -14.42 -17.31
CA ASP A 64 -1.39 -15.06 -18.33
C ASP A 64 -2.89 -15.03 -18.01
N ILE A 65 -3.28 -14.66 -16.79
CA ILE A 65 -4.67 -14.36 -16.39
C ILE A 65 -4.82 -12.88 -15.98
N PRO A 66 -6.03 -12.32 -16.03
CA PRO A 66 -6.26 -10.98 -15.49
C PRO A 66 -6.13 -11.03 -13.97
N TYR A 67 -5.25 -10.23 -13.38
CA TYR A 67 -5.19 -9.97 -11.95
C TYR A 67 -5.63 -8.53 -11.67
N VAL A 68 -6.38 -8.37 -10.58
CA VAL A 68 -6.82 -7.06 -10.12
C VAL A 68 -5.61 -6.27 -9.59
N ILE A 69 -5.45 -5.05 -10.10
CA ILE A 69 -4.47 -4.08 -9.61
C ILE A 69 -5.10 -3.22 -8.52
N SER A 70 -6.31 -2.69 -8.76
CA SER A 70 -7.02 -1.80 -7.83
C SER A 70 -8.52 -1.75 -8.17
N PRO A 71 -9.41 -1.56 -7.19
CA PRO A 71 -9.16 -1.59 -5.76
C PRO A 71 -9.06 -3.03 -5.23
N ARG A 72 -8.15 -3.25 -4.27
CA ARG A 72 -8.00 -4.51 -3.53
C ARG A 72 -7.28 -4.26 -2.19
N ASN A 73 -7.72 -4.92 -1.12
CA ASN A 73 -7.27 -4.71 0.25
C ASN A 73 -7.19 -3.22 0.66
N THR A 74 -8.28 -2.49 0.42
CA THR A 74 -8.33 -1.04 0.62
C THR A 74 -9.71 -0.60 1.10
N LEU A 75 -9.74 0.51 1.83
CA LEU A 75 -10.94 1.33 1.92
C LEU A 75 -11.02 2.27 0.71
N LEU A 76 -12.21 2.78 0.41
CA LEU A 76 -12.47 3.75 -0.64
C LEU A 76 -13.09 5.02 -0.09
N LEU A 77 -12.64 6.16 -0.60
CA LEU A 77 -13.16 7.48 -0.26
C LEU A 77 -14.37 7.89 -1.12
N SER A 78 -14.50 7.27 -2.30
CA SER A 78 -15.51 7.57 -3.31
C SER A 78 -16.33 6.33 -3.66
N ASN A 79 -17.61 6.55 -3.95
CA ASN A 79 -18.52 5.54 -4.50
C ASN A 79 -18.31 5.33 -6.03
N GLN A 80 -17.28 5.93 -6.62
CA GLN A 80 -16.95 5.78 -8.04
C GLN A 80 -15.47 5.42 -8.21
N PRO A 81 -14.99 4.30 -7.62
CA PRO A 81 -13.59 3.90 -7.76
C PRO A 81 -13.23 3.61 -9.21
N LYS A 82 -11.97 3.89 -9.55
CA LYS A 82 -11.35 3.39 -10.77
C LYS A 82 -10.95 1.93 -10.57
N LEU A 83 -11.50 1.05 -11.40
CA LEU A 83 -11.22 -0.37 -11.43
C LEU A 83 -10.11 -0.63 -12.46
N ARG A 84 -9.06 -1.35 -12.08
CA ARG A 84 -7.85 -1.58 -12.89
C ARG A 84 -7.34 -3.02 -12.77
N TRP A 85 -6.87 -3.57 -13.88
CA TRP A 85 -6.24 -4.89 -13.98
C TRP A 85 -5.11 -4.88 -15.02
N ASN A 86 -4.31 -5.94 -15.11
CA ASN A 86 -3.35 -6.11 -16.20
C ASN A 86 -4.06 -6.48 -17.51
N SER A 87 -3.55 -5.97 -18.62
CA SER A 87 -3.95 -6.44 -19.94
C SER A 87 -3.34 -7.80 -20.25
N LEU A 88 -4.10 -8.65 -20.94
CA LEU A 88 -3.60 -9.82 -21.64
C LEU A 88 -3.37 -9.51 -23.11
N LEU A 89 -2.35 -10.12 -23.71
CA LEU A 89 -1.99 -9.92 -25.11
C LEU A 89 -3.05 -10.45 -26.08
N ASP A 90 -3.76 -11.51 -25.70
CA ASP A 90 -4.77 -12.21 -26.49
C ASP A 90 -6.19 -11.70 -26.26
N ALA A 91 -6.41 -10.83 -25.26
CA ALA A 91 -7.74 -10.35 -24.89
C ALA A 91 -8.10 -9.04 -25.59
N LYS A 92 -9.28 -8.99 -26.22
CA LYS A 92 -9.81 -7.76 -26.86
C LYS A 92 -10.82 -7.04 -25.98
N SER A 93 -11.43 -7.77 -25.05
CA SER A 93 -12.41 -7.22 -24.12
C SER A 93 -12.41 -7.97 -22.79
N TYR A 94 -12.93 -7.29 -21.76
CA TYR A 94 -13.05 -7.81 -20.41
C TYR A 94 -14.48 -7.61 -19.92
N THR A 95 -15.06 -8.66 -19.36
CA THR A 95 -16.24 -8.58 -18.49
C THR A 95 -15.76 -8.27 -17.09
N VAL A 96 -16.24 -7.16 -16.53
CA VAL A 96 -15.82 -6.63 -15.23
C VAL A 96 -17.03 -6.63 -14.32
N SER A 97 -16.93 -7.33 -13.19
CA SER A 97 -18.05 -7.56 -12.29
C SER A 97 -17.67 -7.17 -10.86
N LEU A 98 -18.60 -6.51 -10.16
CA LEU A 98 -18.50 -6.32 -8.71
C LEU A 98 -19.38 -7.35 -8.01
N VAL A 99 -18.79 -8.05 -7.06
CA VAL A 99 -19.43 -9.15 -6.32
C VAL A 99 -19.55 -8.77 -4.84
N LYS A 100 -20.75 -8.93 -4.27
CA LYS A 100 -21.05 -8.78 -2.85
C LYS A 100 -21.49 -10.15 -2.31
N GLY A 101 -20.67 -10.77 -1.48
CA GLY A 101 -20.85 -12.19 -1.13
C GLY A 101 -20.75 -13.06 -2.39
N ASP A 102 -21.80 -13.81 -2.71
CA ASP A 102 -21.87 -14.62 -3.94
C ASP A 102 -22.67 -13.95 -5.07
N LYS A 103 -23.13 -12.71 -4.86
CA LYS A 103 -24.00 -12.01 -5.80
C LYS A 103 -23.23 -10.99 -6.62
N THR A 104 -23.28 -11.12 -7.94
CA THR A 104 -22.90 -10.02 -8.85
C THR A 104 -23.90 -8.88 -8.72
N VAL A 105 -23.42 -7.72 -8.28
CA VAL A 105 -24.24 -6.51 -8.07
C VAL A 105 -24.11 -5.49 -9.18
N TRP A 106 -23.05 -5.60 -9.99
CA TRP A 106 -22.81 -4.77 -11.16
C TRP A 106 -21.89 -5.50 -12.12
N GLU A 107 -22.10 -5.27 -13.42
CA GLU A 107 -21.28 -5.84 -14.48
C GLU A 107 -21.24 -4.90 -15.69
N THR A 108 -20.13 -4.90 -16.41
CA THR A 108 -19.97 -4.22 -17.70
C THR A 108 -18.93 -4.92 -18.56
N THR A 109 -18.94 -4.66 -19.86
CA THR A 109 -17.86 -5.07 -20.77
C THR A 109 -17.10 -3.85 -21.27
N VAL A 110 -15.77 -3.92 -21.27
CA VAL A 110 -14.88 -2.86 -21.78
C VAL A 110 -13.72 -3.43 -22.59
N GLY A 111 -13.23 -2.66 -23.57
CA GLY A 111 -12.06 -3.02 -24.39
C GLY A 111 -10.71 -2.54 -23.84
N LYS A 112 -10.69 -1.93 -22.66
CA LYS A 112 -9.48 -1.42 -21.99
C LYS A 112 -9.30 -2.16 -20.67
N ASN A 113 -8.13 -2.04 -20.05
CA ASN A 113 -7.81 -2.67 -18.77
C ASN A 113 -8.18 -1.81 -17.53
N GLU A 114 -9.10 -0.87 -17.73
CA GLU A 114 -9.63 -0.02 -16.68
C GLU A 114 -11.06 0.43 -17.00
N VAL A 115 -11.84 0.67 -15.93
CA VAL A 115 -13.18 1.27 -16.01
C VAL A 115 -13.50 1.99 -14.71
N VAL A 116 -14.23 3.10 -14.77
CA VAL A 116 -14.75 3.77 -13.57
C VAL A 116 -16.08 3.17 -13.21
N TYR A 117 -16.24 2.72 -11.97
CA TYR A 117 -17.52 2.28 -11.47
C TYR A 117 -18.51 3.47 -11.44
N PRO A 118 -19.71 3.38 -12.02
CA PRO A 118 -20.62 4.53 -12.16
C PRO A 118 -21.26 4.98 -10.84
N GLY A 119 -21.06 4.25 -9.75
CA GLY A 119 -21.69 4.52 -8.46
C GLY A 119 -23.15 4.09 -8.35
N LYS A 120 -23.62 3.26 -9.30
CA LYS A 120 -24.95 2.66 -9.30
C LYS A 120 -24.85 1.14 -9.55
N PRO A 121 -25.42 0.28 -8.66
CA PRO A 121 -26.01 0.62 -7.36
C PRO A 121 -25.05 1.35 -6.41
N VAL A 122 -25.54 2.01 -5.37
CA VAL A 122 -24.61 2.68 -4.42
C VAL A 122 -23.92 1.60 -3.59
N LEU A 123 -22.59 1.68 -3.46
CA LEU A 123 -21.83 0.79 -2.58
C LEU A 123 -22.19 1.09 -1.13
N GLU A 124 -22.45 0.03 -0.36
CA GLU A 124 -22.76 0.15 1.06
C GLU A 124 -21.48 0.35 1.87
N ALA A 125 -21.50 1.30 2.79
CA ALA A 125 -20.35 1.58 3.64
C ALA A 125 -19.99 0.37 4.52
N GLY A 126 -18.71 0.04 4.60
CA GLY A 126 -18.19 -1.08 5.39
C GLY A 126 -18.48 -2.48 4.82
N VAL A 127 -19.29 -2.58 3.77
CA VAL A 127 -19.56 -3.85 3.08
C VAL A 127 -18.40 -4.17 2.13
N GLU A 128 -17.96 -5.43 2.15
CA GLU A 128 -16.90 -5.90 1.27
C GLU A 128 -17.44 -6.23 -0.12
N TYR A 129 -16.70 -5.74 -1.11
CA TYR A 129 -16.90 -6.02 -2.52
C TYR A 129 -15.64 -6.64 -3.10
N LEU A 130 -15.81 -7.62 -3.98
CA LEU A 130 -14.75 -8.19 -4.78
C LEU A 130 -14.85 -7.67 -6.21
N LEU A 131 -13.71 -7.33 -6.80
CA LEU A 131 -13.61 -7.08 -8.23
C LEU A 131 -13.25 -8.39 -8.94
N SER A 132 -14.07 -8.79 -9.90
CA SER A 132 -13.82 -9.92 -10.79
C SER A 132 -13.64 -9.42 -12.22
N VAL A 133 -12.64 -9.94 -12.91
CA VAL A 133 -12.34 -9.59 -14.30
C VAL A 133 -12.16 -10.87 -15.11
N LYS A 134 -12.95 -11.01 -16.17
CA LYS A 134 -12.88 -12.12 -17.11
C LYS A 134 -12.57 -11.62 -18.51
N ALA A 135 -11.47 -12.08 -19.09
CA ALA A 135 -11.14 -11.83 -20.49
C ALA A 135 -12.09 -12.58 -21.43
N ASP A 136 -12.25 -12.09 -22.65
CA ASP A 136 -12.97 -12.76 -23.73
C ASP A 136 -12.36 -14.11 -24.16
N SER A 137 -11.08 -14.32 -23.88
CA SER A 137 -10.43 -15.64 -23.97
C SER A 137 -10.94 -16.66 -22.95
N GLY A 138 -11.75 -16.23 -21.98
CA GLY A 138 -12.34 -17.07 -20.93
C GLY A 138 -11.60 -17.01 -19.60
N LYS A 139 -10.33 -16.56 -19.60
CA LYS A 139 -9.48 -16.49 -18.40
C LYS A 139 -9.99 -15.45 -17.41
N SER A 140 -9.97 -15.77 -16.12
CA SER A 140 -10.60 -14.99 -15.07
C SER A 140 -9.66 -14.73 -13.90
N SER A 141 -9.78 -13.55 -13.31
CA SER A 141 -9.14 -13.23 -12.04
C SER A 141 -9.58 -14.14 -10.89
N ALA A 142 -10.75 -14.76 -11.00
CA ALA A 142 -11.23 -15.71 -9.99
C ALA A 142 -10.46 -17.04 -9.95
N GLU A 143 -9.62 -17.32 -10.95
CA GLU A 143 -8.84 -18.58 -11.02
C GLU A 143 -7.70 -18.64 -9.99
N VAL A 144 -7.30 -17.50 -9.43
CA VAL A 144 -6.23 -17.42 -8.42
C VAL A 144 -6.82 -16.95 -7.09
N GLN A 145 -6.90 -17.87 -6.13
CA GLN A 145 -7.49 -17.63 -4.81
C GLN A 145 -6.78 -16.51 -4.05
N GLU A 146 -5.47 -16.34 -4.25
CA GLU A 146 -4.68 -15.26 -3.63
C GLU A 146 -5.02 -13.85 -4.16
N SER A 147 -5.79 -13.74 -5.25
CA SER A 147 -6.20 -12.47 -5.85
C SER A 147 -7.55 -11.92 -5.32
N ALA A 148 -8.31 -12.70 -4.55
CA ALA A 148 -9.61 -12.33 -4.01
C ALA A 148 -9.52 -11.40 -2.79
N ARG A 149 -8.84 -10.25 -2.94
CA ARG A 149 -8.76 -9.22 -1.89
C ARG A 149 -9.80 -8.15 -2.17
N GLY A 150 -10.81 -8.07 -1.31
CA GLY A 150 -11.91 -7.11 -1.46
C GLY A 150 -11.54 -5.68 -1.10
N PHE A 151 -12.52 -4.80 -1.28
CA PHE A 151 -12.46 -3.41 -0.88
C PHE A 151 -13.78 -3.00 -0.22
N ARG A 152 -13.77 -1.91 0.56
CA ARG A 152 -14.95 -1.41 1.27
C ARG A 152 -15.07 0.09 1.09
N LEU A 153 -16.30 0.59 0.95
CA LEU A 153 -16.53 2.03 0.99
C LEU A 153 -16.42 2.56 2.43
N LEU A 154 -15.72 3.67 2.64
CA LEU A 154 -15.67 4.34 3.94
C LEU A 154 -17.07 4.82 4.37
N PRO A 155 -17.41 4.73 5.67
CA PRO A 155 -18.56 5.45 6.23
C PRO A 155 -18.45 6.96 5.95
N THR A 156 -19.58 7.58 5.61
CA THR A 156 -19.63 8.99 5.18
C THR A 156 -18.99 9.95 6.17
N SER A 157 -19.18 9.74 7.48
CA SER A 157 -18.59 10.57 8.53
C SER A 157 -17.05 10.53 8.52
N VAL A 158 -16.47 9.34 8.35
CA VAL A 158 -15.01 9.15 8.28
C VAL A 158 -14.46 9.67 6.96
N ALA A 159 -15.14 9.39 5.84
CA ALA A 159 -14.78 9.91 4.53
C ALA A 159 -14.74 11.44 4.52
N GLN A 160 -15.64 12.12 5.24
CA GLN A 160 -15.65 13.57 5.32
C GLN A 160 -14.43 14.12 6.07
N VAL A 161 -13.97 13.46 7.13
CA VAL A 161 -12.75 13.87 7.85
C VAL A 161 -11.53 13.84 6.92
N VAL A 162 -11.36 12.77 6.15
CA VAL A 162 -10.27 12.65 5.18
C VAL A 162 -10.39 13.73 4.09
N LYS A 163 -11.60 13.94 3.55
CA LYS A 163 -11.83 14.98 2.52
C LYS A 163 -11.49 16.38 3.02
N VAL A 164 -11.86 16.71 4.25
CA VAL A 164 -11.52 18.00 4.87
C VAL A 164 -10.01 18.13 5.06
N ALA A 165 -9.33 17.09 5.54
CA ALA A 165 -7.88 17.11 5.70
C ALA A 165 -7.15 17.32 4.35
N ILE A 166 -7.58 16.62 3.30
CA ILE A 166 -7.03 16.79 1.94
C ILE A 166 -7.35 18.19 1.38
N ALA A 167 -8.57 18.70 1.58
CA ALA A 167 -8.92 20.05 1.16
C ALA A 167 -8.06 21.11 1.86
N GLN A 168 -7.84 20.97 3.17
CA GLN A 168 -6.97 21.83 3.93
C GLN A 168 -5.53 21.76 3.40
N LEU A 169 -4.98 20.56 3.19
CA LEU A 169 -3.64 20.37 2.62
C LEU A 169 -3.51 21.01 1.24
N ASN A 170 -4.54 20.89 0.39
CA ASN A 170 -4.56 21.48 -0.95
C ASN A 170 -4.62 23.01 -0.92
N SER A 171 -5.20 23.61 0.14
CA SER A 171 -5.23 25.07 0.32
C SER A 171 -3.88 25.65 0.77
N GLN A 172 -2.95 24.83 1.27
CA GLN A 172 -1.64 25.29 1.70
C GLN A 172 -0.75 25.65 0.52
N GLN A 173 0.02 26.74 0.66
CA GLN A 173 1.05 27.16 -0.29
C GLN A 173 2.34 26.35 -0.11
N ILE A 174 2.27 25.05 -0.39
CA ILE A 174 3.39 24.11 -0.32
C ILE A 174 3.76 23.57 -1.71
N PRO A 175 5.01 23.13 -1.93
CA PRO A 175 5.41 22.54 -3.20
C PRO A 175 4.56 21.33 -3.58
N GLN A 176 4.26 21.16 -4.87
CA GLN A 176 3.40 20.07 -5.39
C GLN A 176 3.90 18.68 -4.95
N LYS A 177 5.22 18.45 -4.95
CA LYS A 177 5.82 17.20 -4.48
C LYS A 177 5.49 16.94 -3.01
N VAL A 178 5.65 17.95 -2.15
CA VAL A 178 5.37 17.84 -0.69
C VAL A 178 3.89 17.56 -0.49
N ARG A 179 3.02 18.26 -1.21
CA ARG A 179 1.57 18.03 -1.18
C ARG A 179 1.21 16.61 -1.59
N GLY A 180 1.80 16.08 -2.68
CA GLY A 180 1.55 14.72 -3.16
C GLY A 180 1.95 13.65 -2.13
N LEU A 181 3.14 13.77 -1.53
CA LEU A 181 3.59 12.87 -0.47
C LEU A 181 2.71 12.95 0.78
N ALA A 182 2.33 14.16 1.20
CA ALA A 182 1.45 14.36 2.35
C ALA A 182 0.04 13.79 2.10
N SER A 183 -0.51 13.94 0.90
CA SER A 183 -1.77 13.31 0.50
C SER A 183 -1.68 11.79 0.54
N ALA A 184 -0.64 11.20 -0.05
CA ALA A 184 -0.42 9.76 -0.02
C ALA A 184 -0.26 9.22 1.41
N TYR A 185 0.41 9.98 2.29
CA TYR A 185 0.52 9.64 3.71
C TYR A 185 -0.84 9.66 4.42
N ILE A 186 -1.65 10.70 4.23
CA ILE A 186 -3.01 10.80 4.78
C ILE A 186 -3.87 9.62 4.30
N TYR A 187 -3.85 9.33 3.00
CA TYR A 187 -4.60 8.21 2.43
C TYR A 187 -4.14 6.87 3.00
N SER A 188 -2.82 6.64 3.08
CA SER A 188 -2.26 5.41 3.66
C SER A 188 -2.67 5.22 5.12
N GLY A 189 -2.64 6.29 5.92
CA GLY A 189 -3.07 6.27 7.33
C GLY A 189 -4.57 6.01 7.53
N ALA A 190 -5.39 6.36 6.53
CA ALA A 190 -6.84 6.08 6.50
C ALA A 190 -7.18 4.74 5.81
N ASP A 191 -6.18 3.91 5.50
CA ASP A 191 -6.31 2.64 4.78
C ASP A 191 -6.85 2.76 3.33
N LEU A 192 -6.79 3.98 2.78
CA LEU A 192 -7.16 4.35 1.40
C LEU A 192 -5.99 4.10 0.44
N LYS A 193 -5.55 2.84 0.35
CA LYS A 193 -4.36 2.45 -0.42
C LYS A 193 -4.54 2.72 -1.92
N SER A 194 -5.75 2.57 -2.47
CA SER A 194 -6.01 2.90 -3.88
C SER A 194 -5.77 4.38 -4.17
N GLU A 195 -6.28 5.28 -3.34
CA GLU A 195 -6.07 6.73 -3.47
C GLU A 195 -4.60 7.12 -3.26
N ALA A 196 -3.90 6.47 -2.31
CA ALA A 196 -2.47 6.66 -2.09
C ALA A 196 -1.64 6.23 -3.32
N ILE A 197 -1.93 5.04 -3.88
CA ILE A 197 -1.29 4.54 -5.10
C ILE A 197 -1.53 5.50 -6.26
N GLU A 198 -2.78 5.88 -6.52
CA GLU A 198 -3.11 6.81 -7.62
C GLU A 198 -2.40 8.16 -7.47
N THR A 199 -2.28 8.67 -6.24
CA THR A 199 -1.57 9.92 -5.96
C THR A 199 -0.08 9.80 -6.31
N LEU A 200 0.58 8.73 -5.87
CA LEU A 200 2.01 8.52 -6.12
C LEU A 200 2.29 8.17 -7.59
N GLU A 201 1.43 7.40 -8.25
CA GLU A 201 1.53 7.13 -9.69
C GLU A 201 1.40 8.41 -10.52
N ALA A 202 0.48 9.31 -10.15
CA ALA A 202 0.35 10.60 -10.79
C ALA A 202 1.61 11.47 -10.63
N MET A 203 2.29 11.38 -9.48
CA MET A 203 3.58 12.05 -9.28
C MET A 203 4.66 11.50 -10.22
N VAL A 204 4.77 10.17 -10.34
CA VAL A 204 5.72 9.52 -11.25
C VAL A 204 5.42 9.88 -12.70
N ALA A 205 4.15 9.83 -13.10
CA ALA A 205 3.71 10.24 -14.45
C ALA A 205 3.98 11.73 -14.73
N GLY A 206 3.92 12.58 -13.70
CA GLY A 206 4.33 13.99 -13.74
C GLY A 206 5.85 14.21 -13.75
N GLY A 207 6.66 13.15 -13.79
CA GLY A 207 8.12 13.22 -13.90
C GLY A 207 8.87 13.25 -12.56
N VAL A 208 8.20 13.03 -11.43
CA VAL A 208 8.89 12.95 -10.13
C VAL A 208 9.75 11.68 -10.09
N LYS A 209 11.07 11.87 -10.01
CA LYS A 209 12.06 10.79 -9.85
C LYS A 209 12.62 10.84 -8.43
N ASP A 210 11.96 10.15 -7.51
CA ASP A 210 12.30 10.20 -6.08
C ASP A 210 12.28 8.81 -5.45
N VAL A 211 13.29 8.51 -4.63
CA VAL A 211 13.45 7.23 -3.94
C VAL A 211 12.22 6.91 -3.09
N SER A 212 11.74 7.89 -2.30
CA SER A 212 10.64 7.72 -1.36
C SER A 212 9.32 7.43 -2.07
N VAL A 213 9.09 8.02 -3.25
CA VAL A 213 7.86 7.79 -4.03
C VAL A 213 7.81 6.34 -4.51
N HIS A 214 8.88 5.84 -5.12
CA HIS A 214 8.93 4.46 -5.58
C HIS A 214 8.97 3.45 -4.42
N HIS A 215 9.66 3.76 -3.32
CA HIS A 215 9.64 2.90 -2.13
C HIS A 215 8.22 2.79 -1.56
N GLN A 216 7.50 3.91 -1.41
CA GLN A 216 6.11 3.90 -0.94
C GLN A 216 5.16 3.17 -1.90
N LEU A 217 5.29 3.35 -3.21
CA LEU A 217 4.53 2.56 -4.20
C LEU A 217 4.81 1.06 -4.05
N GLY A 218 6.07 0.67 -3.88
CA GLY A 218 6.46 -0.71 -3.63
C GLY A 218 5.78 -1.29 -2.39
N ASN A 219 5.77 -0.53 -1.29
CA ASN A 219 5.11 -0.91 -0.04
C ASN A 219 3.59 -1.02 -0.19
N LEU A 220 2.95 -0.05 -0.86
CA LEU A 220 1.50 -0.07 -1.08
C LEU A 220 1.09 -1.24 -1.97
N TYR A 221 1.82 -1.51 -3.04
CA TYR A 221 1.57 -2.67 -3.90
C TYR A 221 1.82 -3.99 -3.19
N TRP A 222 2.80 -4.06 -2.30
CA TRP A 222 3.00 -5.21 -1.42
C TRP A 222 1.78 -5.43 -0.51
N LEU A 223 1.31 -4.38 0.16
CA LEU A 223 0.14 -4.43 1.04
C LEU A 223 -1.15 -4.80 0.29
N THR A 224 -1.32 -4.34 -0.95
CA THR A 224 -2.49 -4.71 -1.76
C THR A 224 -2.36 -6.09 -2.40
N GLY A 225 -1.17 -6.68 -2.42
CA GLY A 225 -0.90 -8.03 -2.92
C GLY A 225 -0.57 -8.09 -4.41
N VAL A 226 -0.13 -6.97 -4.99
CA VAL A 226 0.32 -6.88 -6.38
C VAL A 226 1.84 -6.99 -6.42
N SER A 227 2.34 -8.20 -6.19
CA SER A 227 3.77 -8.50 -6.05
C SER A 227 4.63 -8.03 -7.23
N LEU A 228 4.14 -8.13 -8.47
CA LEU A 228 4.88 -7.66 -9.65
C LEU A 228 5.10 -6.14 -9.64
N LEU A 229 4.06 -5.35 -9.36
CA LEU A 229 4.17 -3.89 -9.29
C LEU A 229 4.97 -3.45 -8.06
N SER A 230 4.93 -4.22 -6.98
CA SER A 230 5.79 -4.03 -5.81
C SER A 230 7.26 -4.19 -6.19
N GLU A 231 7.61 -5.29 -6.87
CA GLU A 231 8.97 -5.58 -7.34
C GLU A 231 9.51 -4.47 -8.26
N ILE A 232 8.71 -4.06 -9.25
CA ILE A 232 9.09 -3.00 -10.20
C ILE A 232 9.43 -1.70 -9.46
N ASN A 233 8.57 -1.28 -8.53
CA ASN A 233 8.76 -0.04 -7.80
C ASN A 233 9.95 -0.10 -6.83
N TYR A 234 10.13 -1.20 -6.10
CA TYR A 234 11.32 -1.34 -5.25
C TYR A 234 12.61 -1.35 -6.08
N LYS A 235 12.64 -2.00 -7.25
CA LYS A 235 13.83 -2.01 -8.12
C LYS A 235 14.17 -0.60 -8.63
N GLU A 236 13.18 0.20 -9.02
CA GLU A 236 13.42 1.60 -9.39
C GLU A 236 13.89 2.42 -8.18
N ALA A 237 13.33 2.20 -7.00
CA ALA A 237 13.77 2.86 -5.77
C ALA A 237 15.24 2.51 -5.42
N VAL A 238 15.66 1.25 -5.57
CA VAL A 238 17.07 0.83 -5.42
C VAL A 238 17.99 1.56 -6.40
N LYS A 239 17.58 1.66 -7.67
CA LYS A 239 18.37 2.34 -8.70
C LYS A 239 18.54 3.83 -8.37
N LEU A 240 17.47 4.49 -7.93
CA LEU A 240 17.51 5.89 -7.51
C LEU A 240 18.38 6.07 -6.25
N ALA A 241 18.22 5.21 -5.24
CA ALA A 241 19.02 5.27 -4.00
C ALA A 241 20.52 5.06 -4.26
N LYS A 242 20.89 4.14 -5.16
CA LYS A 242 22.27 4.00 -5.62
C LYS A 242 22.79 5.26 -6.30
N SER A 243 21.98 5.88 -7.15
CA SER A 243 22.36 7.08 -7.90
C SER A 243 22.52 8.30 -6.98
N SER A 244 21.68 8.42 -5.94
CA SER A 244 21.74 9.49 -4.94
C SER A 244 22.66 9.18 -3.76
N GLN A 245 23.29 8.00 -3.73
CA GLN A 245 24.12 7.51 -2.61
C GLN A 245 23.37 7.47 -1.26
N ASP A 246 22.07 7.25 -1.29
CA ASP A 246 21.24 7.09 -0.09
C ASP A 246 21.39 5.66 0.46
N LEU A 247 22.46 5.44 1.22
CA LEU A 247 22.77 4.13 1.80
C LEU A 247 21.69 3.62 2.77
N PRO A 248 21.11 4.44 3.66
CA PRO A 248 20.01 4.00 4.51
C PRO A 248 18.80 3.48 3.72
N GLU A 249 18.29 4.24 2.74
CA GLU A 249 17.18 3.79 1.91
C GLU A 249 17.56 2.57 1.07
N LEU A 250 18.77 2.54 0.51
CA LEU A 250 19.25 1.39 -0.25
C LEU A 250 19.20 0.09 0.59
N ALA A 251 19.59 0.15 1.86
CA ALA A 251 19.57 -1.00 2.76
C ALA A 251 18.14 -1.46 3.10
N GLU A 252 17.25 -0.52 3.41
CA GLU A 252 15.84 -0.81 3.74
C GLU A 252 15.08 -1.36 2.53
N ILE A 253 15.18 -0.74 1.36
CA ILE A 253 14.54 -1.22 0.13
C ILE A 253 15.10 -2.59 -0.31
N SER A 254 16.42 -2.81 -0.20
CA SER A 254 16.99 -4.12 -0.50
C SER A 254 16.46 -5.20 0.46
N SER A 255 16.24 -4.85 1.74
CA SER A 255 15.60 -5.76 2.70
C SER A 255 14.14 -6.03 2.34
N ALA A 256 13.41 -5.02 1.88
CA ALA A 256 12.03 -5.15 1.42
C ALA A 256 11.91 -6.07 0.19
N LEU A 257 12.82 -5.93 -0.78
CA LEU A 257 12.92 -6.87 -1.92
C LEU A 257 13.21 -8.29 -1.45
N GLY A 258 14.15 -8.46 -0.51
CA GLY A 258 14.41 -9.78 0.08
C GLY A 258 13.14 -10.42 0.64
N ARG A 259 12.37 -9.68 1.46
CA ARG A 259 11.09 -10.15 2.02
C ARG A 259 10.03 -10.44 0.94
N LEU A 260 9.96 -9.62 -0.10
CA LEU A 260 9.07 -9.85 -1.25
C LEU A 260 9.40 -11.19 -1.91
N TYR A 261 10.67 -11.44 -2.23
CA TYR A 261 11.11 -12.70 -2.86
C TYR A 261 10.94 -13.92 -1.96
N VAL A 262 11.09 -13.76 -0.64
CA VAL A 262 10.71 -14.81 0.32
C VAL A 262 9.25 -15.21 0.12
N ALA A 263 8.35 -14.22 0.10
CA ALA A 263 6.94 -14.48 0.07
C ALA A 263 6.44 -15.08 -1.25
N ILE A 264 7.03 -14.66 -2.39
CA ILE A 264 6.69 -15.26 -3.69
C ILE A 264 7.46 -16.56 -3.99
N GLY A 265 8.20 -17.11 -3.02
CA GLY A 265 8.88 -18.41 -3.11
C GLY A 265 10.25 -18.40 -3.82
N GLU A 266 10.74 -17.25 -4.25
CA GLU A 266 11.97 -17.07 -5.02
C GLU A 266 13.20 -16.91 -4.10
N LYS A 267 13.49 -17.96 -3.34
CA LYS A 267 14.52 -17.94 -2.29
C LYS A 267 15.91 -17.51 -2.77
N GLY A 268 16.28 -17.90 -3.99
CA GLY A 268 17.58 -17.52 -4.59
C GLY A 268 17.72 -16.01 -4.75
N GLU A 269 16.67 -15.33 -5.22
CA GLU A 269 16.64 -13.87 -5.30
C GLU A 269 16.59 -13.25 -3.89
N ALA A 270 15.81 -13.83 -2.98
CA ALA A 270 15.75 -13.34 -1.59
C ALA A 270 17.14 -13.29 -0.94
N VAL A 271 17.97 -14.33 -1.13
CA VAL A 271 19.36 -14.37 -0.65
C VAL A 271 20.20 -13.24 -1.23
N LYS A 272 20.07 -12.95 -2.53
CA LYS A 272 20.81 -11.86 -3.18
C LYS A 272 20.45 -10.50 -2.56
N TRP A 273 19.17 -10.22 -2.42
CA TRP A 273 18.68 -8.95 -1.90
C TRP A 273 18.97 -8.74 -0.41
N PHE A 274 18.82 -9.79 0.41
CA PHE A 274 19.25 -9.73 1.81
C PHE A 274 20.76 -9.57 1.97
N SER A 275 21.56 -10.22 1.11
CA SER A 275 23.02 -10.04 1.12
C SER A 275 23.40 -8.60 0.76
N GLN A 276 22.77 -8.02 -0.26
CA GLN A 276 22.96 -6.61 -0.61
C GLN A 276 22.62 -5.69 0.57
N ALA A 277 21.44 -5.87 1.18
CA ALA A 277 21.04 -5.08 2.35
C ALA A 277 22.04 -5.20 3.50
N ARG A 278 22.50 -6.42 3.78
CA ARG A 278 23.46 -6.71 4.85
C ARG A 278 24.78 -5.99 4.61
N ASP A 279 25.30 -6.02 3.39
CA ASP A 279 26.57 -5.39 3.07
C ASP A 279 26.50 -3.86 3.20
N VAL A 280 25.36 -3.26 2.83
CA VAL A 280 25.10 -1.83 3.07
C VAL A 280 24.99 -1.53 4.57
N TYR A 281 24.24 -2.33 5.35
CA TYR A 281 24.17 -2.15 6.80
C TYR A 281 25.52 -2.33 7.50
N LYS A 282 26.38 -3.20 6.98
CA LYS A 282 27.76 -3.35 7.46
C LYS A 282 28.56 -2.06 7.23
N ALA A 283 28.43 -1.44 6.05
CA ALA A 283 29.06 -0.15 5.77
C ALA A 283 28.52 0.99 6.67
N LEU A 284 27.25 0.92 7.04
CA LEU A 284 26.61 1.85 7.99
C LEU A 284 26.91 1.54 9.48
N GLY A 285 27.67 0.47 9.78
CA GLY A 285 27.96 0.07 11.16
C GLY A 285 26.77 -0.54 11.92
N ASN A 286 25.67 -0.86 11.25
CA ASN A 286 24.47 -1.42 11.87
C ASN A 286 24.60 -2.95 12.07
N THR A 287 25.29 -3.34 13.13
CA THR A 287 25.59 -4.75 13.43
C THR A 287 24.35 -5.59 13.77
N LEU A 288 23.30 -4.95 14.31
CA LEU A 288 22.03 -5.62 14.61
C LEU A 288 21.36 -6.09 13.32
N ARG A 289 21.16 -5.18 12.35
CA ARG A 289 20.59 -5.53 11.03
C ARG A 289 21.42 -6.56 10.29
N VAL A 290 22.75 -6.48 10.37
CA VAL A 290 23.65 -7.48 9.78
C VAL A 290 23.38 -8.88 10.34
N ARG A 291 23.20 -9.00 11.66
CA ARG A 291 22.90 -10.28 12.32
C ARG A 291 21.53 -10.82 11.89
N GLU A 292 20.51 -9.97 11.89
CA GLU A 292 19.15 -10.33 11.43
C GLU A 292 19.18 -10.90 10.00
N LEU A 293 19.86 -10.19 9.08
CA LEU A 293 19.91 -10.57 7.68
C LEU A 293 20.76 -11.83 7.42
N ASN A 294 21.82 -12.06 8.20
CA ASN A 294 22.54 -13.33 8.15
C ASN A 294 21.63 -14.51 8.53
N GLY A 295 20.80 -14.35 9.57
CA GLY A 295 19.81 -15.35 9.94
C GLY A 295 18.84 -15.66 8.79
N GLN A 296 18.32 -14.63 8.12
CA GLN A 296 17.43 -14.81 6.96
C GLN A 296 18.13 -15.53 5.80
N VAL A 297 19.36 -15.15 5.47
CA VAL A 297 20.14 -15.79 4.40
C VAL A 297 20.42 -17.27 4.71
N ASP A 298 20.81 -17.59 5.94
CA ASP A 298 21.11 -18.96 6.34
C ASP A 298 19.87 -19.85 6.32
N LEU A 299 18.73 -19.34 6.79
CA LEU A 299 17.44 -20.03 6.70
C LEU A 299 17.09 -20.36 5.25
N MET A 300 17.22 -19.38 4.35
CA MET A 300 16.89 -19.60 2.94
C MET A 300 17.82 -20.58 2.25
N LYS A 301 19.14 -20.51 2.50
CA LYS A 301 20.12 -21.46 1.95
C LYS A 301 19.88 -22.89 2.42
N ARG A 302 19.55 -23.11 3.69
CA ARG A 302 19.26 -24.46 4.21
C ARG A 302 18.04 -25.09 3.54
N SER A 303 17.07 -24.27 3.16
CA SER A 303 15.83 -24.71 2.52
C SER A 303 15.91 -24.84 0.99
N LEU A 304 17.11 -24.66 0.42
CA LEU A 304 17.44 -24.85 -1.00
C LEU A 304 18.21 -26.17 -1.26
N ILE A 305 18.62 -26.86 -0.19
CA ILE A 305 19.28 -28.17 -0.19
C ILE A 305 18.21 -29.23 0.10
#